data_AF-A0A554MP09-F1
#
_entry.id   AF-A0A554MP09-F1
#
_cell.length_a   1.000
_cell.length_b   1.000
_cell.length_c   1.000
_cell.angle_alpha   90.00
_cell.angle_beta   90.00
_cell.angle_gamma   90.00
#
_symmetry.space_group_name_H-M   'P 1'
#
loop_
_entity.id
_entity.type
_entity.pdbx_description
1 polymer ?
#
loop_
_entity_poly.entity_id
_entity_poly.type
_entity_poly.pdbx_seq_one_letter_code
_entity_poly.pdbx_strand_id
1 'polypeptide(L)'
;MKIILGFSFGHRGNEPGLSNEAIAQAIREFDFDRSCVQWEIFLAMKKTSTVANQVIWEHHEPFKYLDTREVARQMAQYLHKNNFHKEEILVFAHPDHLPRCMSELKKLNISVVPIKAKIPYDPESYQIHTRCRLFYTVWEYIALLYRLFYKY
;
A
#
# COMPACT_ATOMS: atom_id res chain seq x y z
N MET A 1 14.25 -1.52 -15.21
CA MET A 1 14.29 -1.73 -13.75
C MET A 1 12.91 -2.10 -13.27
N LYS A 2 12.82 -2.89 -12.20
CA LYS A 2 11.58 -3.25 -11.51
C LYS A 2 11.48 -2.47 -10.21
N ILE A 3 10.36 -1.77 -10.04
CA ILE A 3 10.11 -0.90 -8.89
C ILE A 3 8.86 -1.37 -8.18
N ILE A 4 9.00 -1.65 -6.89
CA ILE A 4 7.88 -2.08 -6.05
C ILE A 4 7.23 -0.87 -5.38
N LEU A 5 5.90 -0.82 -5.45
CA LEU A 5 5.04 0.05 -4.65
C LEU A 5 4.19 -0.82 -3.71
N GLY A 6 4.41 -0.69 -2.40
CA GLY A 6 3.72 -1.49 -1.37
C GLY A 6 2.72 -0.70 -0.54
N PHE A 7 1.43 -1.02 -0.65
CA PHE A 7 0.36 -0.44 0.16
C PHE A 7 0.02 -1.36 1.34
N SER A 8 0.09 -0.82 2.56
CA SER A 8 -0.22 -1.56 3.78
C SER A 8 -1.72 -1.80 3.95
N PHE A 9 -2.06 -2.82 4.75
CA PHE A 9 -3.43 -3.23 4.99
C PHE A 9 -3.64 -3.61 6.46
N GLY A 10 -4.20 -2.69 7.25
CA GLY A 10 -4.33 -2.86 8.69
C GLY A 10 -3.00 -2.69 9.43
N HIS A 11 -3.02 -2.61 10.76
CA HIS A 11 -1.82 -2.66 11.60
C HIS A 11 -2.11 -3.17 13.02
N ARG A 12 -1.07 -3.55 13.77
CA ARG A 12 -1.10 -3.99 15.17
C ARG A 12 -0.30 -3.02 16.05
N GLY A 13 -0.66 -1.73 16.01
CA GLY A 13 0.04 -0.70 16.79
C GLY A 13 1.44 -0.47 16.21
N ASN A 14 2.48 -0.78 16.99
CA ASN A 14 3.88 -0.65 16.57
C ASN A 14 4.42 -1.86 15.81
N GLU A 15 3.61 -2.93 15.66
CA GLU A 15 3.99 -4.13 14.94
C GLU A 15 3.24 -4.27 13.62
N PRO A 16 3.88 -4.88 12.59
CA PRO A 16 3.16 -5.23 11.38
C PRO A 16 2.08 -6.27 11.70
N GLY A 17 0.90 -6.11 11.11
CA GLY A 17 -0.13 -7.13 11.10
C GLY A 17 0.15 -8.25 10.08
N LEU A 18 -0.59 -9.36 10.19
CA LEU A 18 -0.43 -10.54 9.33
C LEU A 18 -0.50 -10.22 7.84
N SER A 19 -1.37 -9.28 7.46
CA SER A 19 -1.50 -8.82 6.07
C SER A 19 -0.19 -8.21 5.56
N ASN A 20 0.45 -7.34 6.35
CA ASN A 20 1.68 -6.65 5.95
C ASN A 20 2.89 -7.58 5.97
N GLU A 21 2.91 -8.56 6.87
CA GLU A 21 3.92 -9.63 6.87
C GLU A 21 3.81 -10.49 5.61
N ALA A 22 2.60 -10.88 5.21
CA ALA A 22 2.38 -11.61 3.97
C ALA A 22 2.73 -10.78 2.72
N ILE A 23 2.45 -9.47 2.73
CA ILE A 23 2.85 -8.57 1.64
C ILE A 23 4.37 -8.48 1.56
N ALA A 24 5.06 -8.30 2.69
CA ALA A 24 6.53 -8.25 2.74
C ALA A 24 7.17 -9.57 2.25
N GLN A 25 6.61 -10.71 2.66
CA GLN A 25 7.04 -12.03 2.17
C GLN A 25 6.85 -12.15 0.65
N ALA A 26 5.69 -11.74 0.13
CA ALA A 26 5.44 -11.75 -1.31
C ALA A 26 6.41 -10.83 -2.06
N ILE A 27 6.74 -9.65 -1.53
CA ILE A 27 7.75 -8.75 -2.10
C ILE A 27 9.13 -9.41 -2.18
N ARG A 28 9.52 -10.16 -1.15
CA ARG A 28 10.82 -10.84 -1.07
C ARG A 28 11.00 -11.91 -2.15
N GLU A 29 9.91 -12.50 -2.63
CA GLU A 29 9.93 -13.55 -3.66
C GLU A 29 10.13 -12.98 -5.08
N PHE A 30 10.13 -11.65 -5.23
CA PHE A 30 10.34 -10.99 -6.51
C PHE A 30 11.73 -10.38 -6.59
N ASP A 31 12.34 -10.49 -7.77
CA ASP A 31 13.55 -9.75 -8.11
C ASP A 31 13.18 -8.30 -8.46
N PHE A 32 13.66 -7.34 -7.67
CA PHE A 32 13.38 -5.92 -7.82
C PHE A 32 14.61 -5.05 -7.56
N ASP A 33 14.69 -3.90 -8.23
CA ASP A 33 15.81 -2.97 -8.09
C ASP A 33 15.56 -1.93 -6.99
N ARG A 34 14.31 -1.45 -6.90
CA ARG A 34 13.90 -0.39 -5.98
C ARG A 34 12.53 -0.67 -5.38
N SER A 35 12.29 -0.13 -4.18
CA SER A 35 10.99 -0.24 -3.52
C SER A 35 10.62 1.03 -2.75
N CYS A 36 9.33 1.36 -2.80
CA CYS A 36 8.68 2.38 -1.99
C CYS A 36 7.48 1.73 -1.31
N VAL A 37 7.49 1.63 0.02
CA VAL A 37 6.47 0.90 0.76
C VAL A 37 5.95 1.72 1.93
N GLN A 38 4.74 1.42 2.40
CA GLN A 38 4.25 1.98 3.66
C GLN A 38 4.99 1.39 4.87
N TRP A 39 5.02 2.17 5.96
CA TRP A 39 5.77 1.87 7.18
C TRP A 39 5.51 0.46 7.74
N GLU A 40 4.27 -0.02 7.74
CA GLU A 40 3.94 -1.33 8.28
C GLU A 40 4.56 -2.47 7.45
N ILE A 41 4.63 -2.33 6.13
CA ILE A 41 5.33 -3.31 5.27
C ILE A 41 6.82 -3.22 5.51
N PHE A 42 7.38 -2.01 5.63
CA PHE A 42 8.79 -1.82 5.95
C PHE A 42 9.18 -2.50 7.27
N LEU A 43 8.36 -2.36 8.32
CA LEU A 43 8.56 -3.06 9.59
C LEU A 43 8.62 -4.59 9.41
N ALA A 44 7.74 -5.15 8.59
CA ALA A 44 7.78 -6.57 8.26
C ALA A 44 9.03 -6.96 7.45
N MET A 45 9.41 -6.18 6.43
CA MET A 45 10.61 -6.42 5.61
C MET A 45 11.90 -6.39 6.44
N LYS A 46 11.97 -5.52 7.47
CA LYS A 46 13.12 -5.48 8.39
C LYS A 46 13.34 -6.80 9.13
N LYS A 47 12.26 -7.53 9.47
CA LYS A 47 12.37 -8.85 10.14
C LYS A 47 13.09 -9.88 9.25
N THR A 48 13.08 -9.68 7.94
CA THR A 48 13.70 -10.58 6.94
C THR A 48 14.93 -9.99 6.26
N SER A 49 15.53 -8.94 6.84
CA SER A 49 16.73 -8.25 6.31
C SER A 49 16.56 -7.63 4.91
N THR A 50 15.32 -7.44 4.44
CA THR A 50 15.05 -6.72 3.19
C THR A 50 14.89 -5.24 3.49
N VAL A 51 15.60 -4.37 2.78
CA VAL A 51 15.59 -2.92 3.03
C VAL A 51 14.81 -2.22 1.93
N ALA A 52 13.77 -1.48 2.32
CA ALA A 52 13.06 -0.60 1.39
C ALA A 52 13.87 0.65 1.06
N ASN A 53 13.80 1.14 -0.19
CA ASN A 53 14.54 2.34 -0.58
C ASN A 53 13.83 3.63 -0.16
N GLN A 54 12.50 3.61 -0.13
CA GLN A 54 11.67 4.69 0.38
C GLN A 54 10.59 4.10 1.29
N VAL A 55 10.31 4.82 2.37
CA VAL A 55 9.25 4.45 3.31
C VAL A 55 8.27 5.62 3.43
N ILE A 56 6.98 5.32 3.36
CA ILE A 56 5.89 6.27 3.58
C ILE A 56 5.30 5.98 4.96
N TRP A 57 5.47 6.91 5.89
CA TRP A 57 5.11 6.70 7.30
C TRP A 57 3.97 7.58 7.81
N GLU A 58 3.68 8.70 7.13
CA GLU A 58 2.79 9.74 7.64
C GLU A 58 2.27 10.59 6.48
N HIS A 59 1.17 11.30 6.74
CA HIS A 59 0.61 12.25 5.81
C HIS A 59 1.47 13.52 5.76
N HIS A 60 1.66 14.14 4.58
CA HIS A 60 2.47 15.37 4.48
C HIS A 60 1.94 16.53 5.33
N GLU A 61 0.63 16.62 5.46
CA GLU A 61 -0.03 17.57 6.35
C GLU A 61 -0.16 16.99 7.77
N PRO A 62 0.24 17.73 8.81
CA PRO A 62 0.11 17.30 10.20
C PRO A 62 -1.33 16.93 10.58
N PHE A 63 -1.47 15.91 11.41
CA PHE A 63 -2.75 15.44 11.98
C PHE A 63 -3.76 14.86 10.97
N LYS A 64 -3.43 14.82 9.67
CA LYS A 64 -4.27 14.13 8.68
C LYS A 64 -3.98 12.64 8.66
N TYR A 65 -5.03 11.87 8.43
CA TYR A 65 -4.94 10.43 8.24
C TYR A 65 -4.23 10.10 6.92
N LEU A 66 -3.27 9.19 6.95
CA LEU A 66 -2.57 8.71 5.76
C LEU A 66 -3.47 7.73 4.99
N ASP A 67 -4.24 8.25 4.04
CA ASP A 67 -5.11 7.43 3.20
C ASP A 67 -4.42 6.92 1.92
N THR A 68 -5.10 6.02 1.19
CA THR A 68 -4.56 5.44 -0.05
C THR A 68 -4.22 6.47 -1.12
N ARG A 69 -4.94 7.60 -1.20
CA ARG A 69 -4.68 8.64 -2.19
C ARG A 69 -3.38 9.36 -1.84
N GLU A 70 -3.20 9.71 -0.57
CA GLU A 70 -1.97 10.35 -0.11
C GLU A 70 -0.76 9.45 -0.29
N VAL A 71 -0.88 8.16 0.04
CA VAL A 71 0.17 7.17 -0.20
C VAL A 71 0.52 7.10 -1.70
N ALA A 72 -0.49 7.01 -2.57
CA ALA A 72 -0.27 6.99 -4.01
C ALA A 72 0.43 8.27 -4.51
N ARG A 73 0.06 9.44 -3.97
CA ARG A 73 0.71 10.73 -4.28
C ARG A 73 2.17 10.75 -3.85
N GLN A 74 2.47 10.26 -2.64
CA GLN A 74 3.84 10.15 -2.14
C GLN A 74 4.68 9.18 -2.98
N MET A 75 4.12 8.04 -3.37
CA MET A 75 4.77 7.10 -4.28
C MET A 75 5.03 7.73 -5.66
N ALA A 76 4.08 8.50 -6.19
CA ALA A 76 4.25 9.23 -7.45
C ALA A 76 5.41 10.23 -7.38
N GLN A 77 5.51 10.98 -6.27
CA GLN A 77 6.61 11.90 -6.03
C GLN A 77 7.96 11.18 -5.95
N TYR A 78 8.00 10.02 -5.27
CA TYR A 78 9.20 9.17 -5.24
C TYR A 78 9.63 8.76 -6.65
N LEU A 79 8.69 8.29 -7.49
CA LEU A 79 8.99 7.90 -8.86
C LEU A 79 9.48 9.09 -9.70
N HIS A 80 8.82 10.24 -9.60
CA HIS A 80 9.18 11.44 -10.34
C HIS A 80 10.58 11.95 -9.95
N LYS A 81 10.84 12.09 -8.64
CA LYS A 81 12.12 12.59 -8.11
C LYS A 81 13.32 11.74 -8.57
N ASN A 82 13.10 10.45 -8.80
CA ASN A 82 14.15 9.52 -9.21
C ASN A 82 14.12 9.16 -10.72
N ASN A 83 13.30 9.84 -11.53
CA ASN A 83 13.14 9.58 -12.96
C ASN A 83 12.68 8.15 -13.33
N PHE A 84 11.88 7.54 -12.45
CA PHE A 84 11.45 6.14 -12.56
C PHE A 84 10.12 5.93 -13.31
N HIS A 85 9.55 6.99 -13.90
CA HIS A 85 8.22 6.98 -14.51
C HIS A 85 8.09 6.09 -15.77
N LYS A 86 9.21 5.62 -16.34
CA LYS A 86 9.23 4.72 -17.51
C LYS A 86 9.57 3.27 -17.16
N GLU A 87 9.84 2.99 -15.89
CA GLU A 87 10.25 1.68 -15.43
C GLU A 87 9.05 0.74 -15.23
N GLU A 88 9.30 -0.55 -15.05
CA GLU A 88 8.26 -1.52 -14.71
C GLU A 88 7.87 -1.35 -13.24
N ILE A 89 6.64 -0.89 -12.99
CA ILE A 89 6.14 -0.61 -11.64
C ILE A 89 5.23 -1.76 -11.20
N LEU A 90 5.66 -2.50 -10.19
CA LEU A 90 4.92 -3.60 -9.57
C LEU A 90 4.19 -3.09 -8.33
N VAL A 91 2.89 -3.33 -8.21
CA VAL A 91 2.10 -2.92 -7.04
C VAL A 91 1.72 -4.13 -6.20
N PHE A 92 2.02 -4.04 -4.91
CA PHE A 92 1.64 -5.00 -3.88
C PHE A 92 0.66 -4.36 -2.91
N ALA A 93 -0.45 -5.05 -2.67
CA ALA A 93 -1.46 -4.70 -1.69
C ALA A 93 -2.27 -5.94 -1.33
N HIS A 94 -3.14 -5.84 -0.32
CA HIS A 94 -4.15 -6.86 -0.10
C HIS A 94 -5.08 -6.98 -1.33
N PRO A 95 -5.49 -8.19 -1.78
CA PRO A 95 -6.27 -8.38 -3.00
C PRO A 95 -7.55 -7.55 -3.10
N ASP A 96 -8.31 -7.43 -2.01
CA ASP A 96 -9.54 -6.62 -1.98
C ASP A 96 -9.24 -5.10 -1.99
N HIS A 97 -8.03 -4.65 -1.62
CA HIS A 97 -7.62 -3.24 -1.61
C HIS A 97 -6.91 -2.81 -2.89
N LEU A 98 -6.28 -3.76 -3.59
CA LEU A 98 -5.52 -3.53 -4.81
C LEU A 98 -6.26 -2.72 -5.89
N PRO A 99 -7.57 -2.93 -6.17
CA PRO A 99 -8.30 -2.12 -7.15
C PRO A 99 -8.31 -0.63 -6.81
N ARG A 100 -8.43 -0.29 -5.52
CA ARG A 100 -8.38 1.10 -5.05
C ARG A 100 -7.00 1.70 -5.26
N CYS A 101 -5.94 0.99 -4.87
CA CYS A 101 -4.57 1.46 -5.06
C CYS A 101 -4.26 1.73 -6.54
N MET A 102 -4.63 0.80 -7.42
CA MET A 102 -4.47 0.97 -8.87
C MET A 102 -5.27 2.17 -9.40
N SER A 103 -6.50 2.38 -8.91
CA SER A 103 -7.32 3.52 -9.30
C SER A 103 -6.65 4.86 -8.94
N GLU A 104 -6.12 4.99 -7.71
CA GLU A 104 -5.42 6.21 -7.29
C GLU A 104 -4.12 6.44 -8.09
N LEU A 105 -3.34 5.39 -8.36
CA LEU A 105 -2.14 5.48 -9.19
C LEU A 105 -2.46 5.84 -10.65
N LYS A 106 -3.55 5.30 -11.20
CA LYS A 106 -4.02 5.64 -12.55
C LYS A 106 -4.39 7.12 -12.67
N LYS A 107 -5.04 7.70 -11.65
CA LYS A 107 -5.35 9.15 -11.62
C LYS A 107 -4.10 10.02 -11.65
N LEU A 108 -2.96 9.48 -11.21
CA LEU A 108 -1.65 10.12 -11.24
C LEU A 108 -0.85 9.79 -12.50
N ASN A 109 -1.47 9.17 -13.51
CA ASN A 109 -0.85 8.73 -14.76
C ASN A 109 0.29 7.72 -14.57
N ILE A 110 0.21 6.89 -13.53
CA ILE A 110 1.19 5.82 -13.28
C ILE A 110 0.60 4.50 -13.77
N SER A 111 1.24 3.92 -14.79
CA SER A 111 0.94 2.56 -15.25
C SER A 111 1.62 1.55 -14.33
N VAL A 112 0.87 0.54 -13.88
CA VAL A 112 1.35 -0.45 -12.90
C VAL A 112 0.93 -1.86 -13.25
N VAL A 113 1.76 -2.82 -12.86
CA VAL A 113 1.49 -4.26 -12.92
C VAL A 113 1.06 -4.73 -11.53
N PRO A 114 -0.20 -5.14 -11.34
CA PRO A 114 -0.65 -5.66 -10.05
C PRO A 114 -0.05 -7.04 -9.77
N ILE A 115 0.56 -7.22 -8.60
CA ILE A 115 1.01 -8.53 -8.14
C ILE A 115 -0.07 -9.16 -7.28
N LYS A 116 -0.54 -10.33 -7.70
CA LYS A 116 -1.55 -11.11 -6.98
C LYS A 116 -0.84 -12.06 -6.02
N ALA A 117 -0.92 -11.76 -4.73
CA ALA A 117 -0.46 -12.63 -3.66
C ALA A 117 -1.61 -13.04 -2.75
N LYS A 118 -1.49 -14.20 -2.09
CA LYS A 118 -2.47 -14.63 -1.08
C LYS A 118 -2.16 -13.92 0.23
N ILE A 119 -2.83 -12.80 0.45
CA ILE A 119 -2.68 -11.98 1.66
C ILE A 119 -3.86 -12.28 2.59
N PRO A 120 -3.62 -12.71 3.85
CA PRO A 120 -4.70 -12.90 4.80
C PRO A 120 -5.20 -11.56 5.33
N TYR A 121 -6.44 -11.57 5.82
CA TYR A 121 -6.91 -10.55 6.76
C TYR A 121 -6.23 -10.73 8.11
N ASP A 122 -6.17 -9.66 8.90
CA ASP A 122 -5.64 -9.70 10.26
C ASP A 122 -6.74 -9.47 11.30
N PRO A 123 -7.27 -10.54 11.95
CA PRO A 123 -8.34 -10.43 12.93
C PRO A 123 -8.04 -9.51 14.11
N GLU A 124 -6.76 -9.28 14.41
CA GLU A 124 -6.29 -8.46 15.54
C GLU A 124 -5.92 -7.03 15.11
N SER A 125 -6.21 -6.66 13.86
CA SER A 125 -5.92 -5.31 13.37
C SER A 125 -6.63 -4.23 14.18
N TYR A 126 -5.97 -3.11 14.47
CA TYR A 126 -6.62 -1.95 15.10
C TYR A 126 -7.72 -1.36 14.22
N GLN A 127 -7.54 -1.46 12.90
CA GLN A 127 -8.52 -1.04 11.92
C GLN A 127 -9.59 -2.13 11.77
N ILE A 128 -10.77 -1.93 12.36
CA ILE A 128 -11.84 -2.94 12.37
C ILE A 128 -12.17 -3.43 10.95
N HIS A 129 -12.18 -2.52 9.97
CA HIS A 129 -12.49 -2.85 8.59
C HIS A 129 -11.44 -3.73 7.89
N THR A 130 -10.22 -3.87 8.43
CA THR A 130 -9.19 -4.78 7.88
C THR A 130 -9.09 -6.10 8.64
N ARG A 131 -10.04 -6.40 9.53
CA ARG A 131 -10.08 -7.66 10.28
C ARG A 131 -10.66 -8.85 9.52
N CYS A 132 -11.57 -8.58 8.60
CA CYS A 132 -12.18 -9.60 7.75
C CYS A 132 -12.76 -8.99 6.47
N ARG A 133 -13.04 -9.87 5.50
CA ARG A 133 -13.57 -9.48 4.19
C ARG A 133 -14.90 -8.74 4.24
N LEU A 134 -15.81 -9.19 5.11
CA LEU A 134 -17.12 -8.58 5.24
C LEU A 134 -17.00 -7.12 5.69
N PHE A 135 -16.22 -6.85 6.73
CA PHE A 135 -16.04 -5.49 7.25
C PHE A 135 -15.33 -4.59 6.24
N TYR A 136 -14.34 -5.13 5.52
CA TYR A 136 -13.66 -4.37 4.48
C TYR A 136 -14.61 -3.99 3.34
N THR A 137 -15.43 -4.94 2.90
CA THR A 137 -16.38 -4.73 1.81
C THR A 137 -17.36 -3.61 2.18
N VAL A 138 -17.96 -3.67 3.37
CA VAL A 138 -18.88 -2.63 3.86
C VAL A 138 -18.18 -1.27 3.92
N TRP A 139 -16.96 -1.23 4.47
CA TRP A 139 -16.20 0.01 4.58
C TRP A 139 -15.83 0.59 3.22
N GLU A 140 -15.41 -0.24 2.25
CA GLU A 140 -15.03 0.25 0.91
C GLU A 140 -16.25 0.82 0.17
N TYR A 141 -17.44 0.25 0.33
CA TYR A 141 -18.68 0.86 -0.17
C TYR A 141 -18.93 2.25 0.45
N ILE A 142 -18.79 2.38 1.78
CA ILE A 142 -18.92 3.67 2.46
C ILE A 142 -17.86 4.68 1.96
N ALA A 143 -16.60 4.23 1.82
CA ALA A 143 -15.50 5.06 1.33
C ALA A 143 -15.70 5.50 -0.13
N LEU A 144 -16.29 4.65 -0.98
CA LEU A 144 -16.68 5.00 -2.35
C LEU A 144 -17.76 6.07 -2.35
N LEU A 145 -18.84 5.91 -1.56
CA LEU A 145 -19.90 6.92 -1.44
C LEU A 145 -19.32 8.25 -0.96
N TYR A 146 -18.51 8.24 0.10
CA TYR A 146 -17.87 9.45 0.61
C TYR A 146 -17.05 10.17 -0.48
N ARG A 147 -16.26 9.45 -1.28
CA ARG A 147 -15.49 10.02 -2.40
C ARG A 147 -16.34 10.60 -3.53
N LEU A 148 -17.54 10.07 -3.77
CA LEU A 148 -18.46 10.61 -4.77
C LEU A 148 -19.04 11.97 -4.34
N PHE A 149 -19.30 12.14 -3.05
CA PHE A 149 -19.90 13.37 -2.51
C PHE A 149 -18.87 14.44 -2.10
N TYR A 150 -17.67 14.02 -1.71
CA TYR A 150 -16.60 14.92 -1.29
C TYR A 150 -15.45 14.86 -2.29
N LYS A 151 -15.54 15.70 -3.33
CA LYS A 151 -14.41 15.96 -4.24
C LYS A 151 -13.35 16.77 -3.47
N TYR A 152 -12.27 16.11 -3.09
CA TYR A 152 -10.99 16.75 -2.74
C TYR A 152 -10.01 16.60 -3.91
#